data_AF-A0A1Q7PUH2-F1
#
_entry.id   AF-A0A1Q7PUH2-F1
#
_cell.length_a   1.000
_cell.length_b   1.000
_cell.length_c   1.000
_cell.angle_alpha   90.00
_cell.angle_beta   90.00
_cell.angle_gamma   90.00
#
_symmetry.space_group_name_H-M   'P 1'
#
loop_
_entity.id
_entity.type
_entity.pdbx_description
1 polymer ?
#
loop_
_entity_poly.entity_id
_entity_poly.type
_entity_poly.pdbx_seq_one_letter_code
_entity_poly.pdbx_strand_id
1 'polypeptide(L)'
;MIDAVPNTASLSWVGKKDLLVLFTDGISDARNLRNERLGEERVLELIRENRDNDTRVIVDRDFKMLEGHTRAVSLRYDLTLVVLRS
;
A
#
# COMPACT_ATOMS: atom_id res chain seq x y z
N MET A 1 -21.10 7.22 3.73
CA MET A 1 -20.97 8.00 2.49
C MET A 1 -19.84 8.97 2.75
N ILE A 2 -18.77 8.96 1.94
CA ILE A 2 -17.68 9.93 2.11
C ILE A 2 -18.16 11.17 1.35
N ASP A 3 -18.68 12.16 2.08
CA ASP A 3 -19.30 13.37 1.50
C ASP A 3 -18.27 14.43 1.08
N ALA A 4 -16.97 14.13 1.18
CA ALA A 4 -15.90 15.01 0.76
C ALA A 4 -15.50 14.73 -0.69
N VAL A 5 -15.45 15.78 -1.51
CA VAL A 5 -14.87 15.72 -2.85
C VAL A 5 -13.42 15.22 -2.72
N PRO A 6 -12.98 14.22 -3.49
CA PRO A 6 -11.59 13.77 -3.48
C PRO A 6 -10.67 14.95 -3.77
N ASN A 7 -9.64 15.12 -2.94
CA ASN A 7 -8.60 16.10 -3.22
C ASN A 7 -7.98 15.78 -4.58
N THR A 8 -8.04 16.75 -5.49
CA THR A 8 -7.41 16.64 -6.81
C THR A 8 -6.12 17.44 -6.81
N ALA A 9 -5.02 16.77 -7.12
CA ALA A 9 -3.72 17.40 -7.30
C ALA A 9 -3.12 16.90 -8.63
N SER A 10 -2.38 17.77 -9.30
CA SER A 10 -1.56 17.41 -10.46
C SER A 10 -0.11 17.72 -10.13
N LEU A 11 0.77 16.74 -10.29
CA LEU A 11 2.19 16.86 -10.02
C LEU A 11 2.95 16.50 -11.30
N SER A 12 3.98 17.27 -11.63
CA SER A 12 4.87 16.94 -12.75
C SER A 12 5.61 15.65 -12.46
N TRP A 13 5.60 14.72 -13.41
CA TRP A 13 6.30 13.43 -13.30
C TRP A 13 7.77 13.55 -13.72
N VAL A 14 8.68 13.22 -12.81
CA VAL A 14 10.13 13.30 -13.02
C VAL A 14 10.71 11.91 -13.29
N GLY A 15 11.20 11.74 -14.52
CA GLY A 15 11.91 10.55 -15.00
C GLY A 15 13.00 10.05 -14.04
N LYS A 16 13.02 8.73 -13.78
CA LYS A 16 13.94 8.01 -12.87
C LYS A 16 13.94 8.47 -11.42
N LYS A 17 13.02 9.36 -11.01
CA LYS A 17 12.95 9.89 -9.64
C LYS A 17 11.63 9.58 -8.97
N ASP A 18 10.53 9.60 -9.71
CA ASP A 18 9.21 9.45 -9.12
C ASP A 18 8.75 7.99 -9.06
N LEU A 19 8.00 7.70 -8.00
CA LEU A 19 7.36 6.43 -7.69
C LEU A 19 5.90 6.73 -7.35
N LEU A 20 4.97 6.13 -8.10
CA LEU A 20 3.54 6.18 -7.83
C LEU A 20 3.12 4.85 -7.20
N VAL A 21 2.43 4.94 -6.06
CA VAL A 21 1.82 3.78 -5.43
C VAL A 21 0.33 4.04 -5.24
N LEU A 22 -0.49 3.11 -5.74
CA LEU A 22 -1.95 3.11 -5.58
C LEU A 22 -2.36 1.81 -4.92
N PHE A 23 -3.22 1.87 -3.91
CA PHE A 23 -3.77 0.69 -3.28
C PHE A 23 -5.22 0.89 -2.85
N THR A 24 -5.95 -0.21 -2.74
CA THR A 24 -7.29 -0.22 -2.15
C THR A 24 -7.21 -0.25 -0.64
N ASP A 25 -8.28 0.19 0.02
CA ASP A 25 -8.42 0.13 1.48
C ASP A 25 -8.23 -1.30 2.02
N GLY A 26 -8.53 -2.34 1.25
CA GLY A 26 -8.25 -3.74 1.61
C GLY A 26 -6.82 -3.99 2.13
N ILE A 27 -5.82 -3.25 1.63
CA ILE A 27 -4.43 -3.31 2.12
C ILE A 27 -4.31 -2.71 3.53
N SER A 28 -4.72 -1.45 3.73
CA SER A 28 -4.56 -0.75 5.01
C SER A 28 -5.55 -1.23 6.08
N ASP A 29 -6.69 -1.78 5.68
CA ASP A 29 -7.73 -2.36 6.54
C ASP A 29 -7.52 -3.83 6.88
N ALA A 30 -6.50 -4.49 6.29
CA ALA A 30 -6.16 -5.86 6.62
C ALA A 30 -5.97 -6.02 8.14
N ARG A 31 -6.61 -7.05 8.70
CA ARG A 31 -6.68 -7.23 10.16
C ARG A 31 -5.93 -8.47 10.62
N ASN A 32 -5.30 -8.35 11.78
CA ASN A 32 -4.72 -9.48 12.47
C ASN A 32 -5.75 -10.21 13.35
N LEU A 33 -5.31 -11.26 14.07
CA LEU A 33 -6.15 -12.06 14.98
C LEU A 33 -6.77 -11.26 16.14
N ARG A 34 -6.19 -10.12 16.50
CA ARG A 34 -6.74 -9.20 17.51
C ARG A 34 -7.69 -8.17 16.91
N ASN A 35 -8.06 -8.32 15.63
CA ASN A 35 -8.89 -7.39 14.88
C ASN A 35 -8.26 -5.99 14.72
N GLU A 36 -6.93 -5.86 14.86
CA GLU A 36 -6.20 -4.60 14.66
C GLU A 36 -5.89 -4.40 13.16
N ARG A 37 -6.13 -3.19 12.63
CA ARG A 37 -5.78 -2.83 11.24
C ARG A 37 -4.27 -2.76 11.08
N LEU A 38 -3.78 -3.04 9.88
CA LEU A 38 -2.39 -2.79 9.50
C LEU A 38 -2.08 -1.29 9.58
N GLY A 39 -2.98 -0.47 9.04
CA GLY A 39 -2.86 0.98 9.00
C GLY A 39 -2.11 1.49 7.77
N GLU A 40 -2.51 2.66 7.28
CA GLU A 40 -1.92 3.30 6.10
C GLU A 40 -0.46 3.70 6.32
N GLU A 41 -0.12 4.24 7.49
CA GLU A 41 1.24 4.71 7.78
C GLU A 41 2.27 3.59 7.63
N ARG A 42 1.94 2.38 8.08
CA ARG A 42 2.84 1.24 8.00
C ARG A 42 3.12 0.79 6.56
N VAL A 43 2.13 0.93 5.67
CA VAL A 43 2.28 0.71 4.23
C VAL A 43 3.20 1.79 3.64
N LEU A 44 2.95 3.06 3.98
CA LEU A 44 3.76 4.18 3.50
C LEU A 44 5.21 4.12 4.00
N GLU A 45 5.45 3.72 5.25
CA GLU A 45 6.79 3.49 5.82
C GLU A 45 7.54 2.42 5.02
N LEU A 46 6.92 1.26 4.77
CA LEU A 46 7.54 0.20 3.97
C LEU A 46 7.88 0.71 2.56
N ILE A 47 6.97 1.41 1.89
CA ILE A 47 7.22 2.00 0.56
C ILE A 47 8.40 2.98 0.62
N ARG A 48 8.48 3.85 1.63
CA ARG A 48 9.57 4.83 1.80
C ARG A 48 10.91 4.13 2.00
N GLU A 49 10.97 3.12 2.86
CA GLU A 49 12.19 2.32 3.12
C GLU A 49 12.67 1.54 1.88
N ASN A 50 11.75 1.23 0.96
CA ASN A 50 12.02 0.45 -0.24
C ASN A 50 12.00 1.28 -1.52
N ARG A 51 11.95 2.61 -1.42
CA ARG A 51 11.72 3.51 -2.55
C ARG A 51 12.73 3.36 -3.68
N ASP A 52 13.96 2.97 -3.36
CA ASP A 52 15.05 2.82 -4.33
C ASP A 52 15.22 1.37 -4.84
N ASN A 53 14.41 0.42 -4.35
CA ASN A 53 14.41 -0.96 -4.82
C ASN A 53 13.61 -1.13 -6.12
N ASP A 54 13.79 -2.26 -6.80
CA ASP A 54 12.93 -2.66 -7.92
C ASP A 54 11.44 -2.68 -7.49
N THR A 55 10.54 -2.28 -8.39
CA THR A 55 9.10 -2.18 -8.07
C THR A 55 8.53 -3.54 -7.66
N ARG A 56 9.03 -4.65 -8.22
CA ARG A 56 8.66 -5.99 -7.81
C ARG A 56 9.06 -6.29 -6.37
N VAL A 57 10.24 -5.83 -5.95
CA VAL A 57 10.71 -6.01 -4.56
C VAL A 57 9.83 -5.25 -3.58
N ILE A 58 9.33 -4.06 -3.96
CA ILE A 58 8.36 -3.30 -3.15
C ILE A 58 7.08 -4.13 -2.98
N VAL A 59 6.50 -4.59 -4.10
CA VAL A 59 5.27 -5.43 -4.09
C VAL A 59 5.47 -6.68 -3.23
N ASP A 60 6.55 -7.44 -3.44
CA ASP A 60 6.82 -8.67 -2.70
C ASP A 60 6.94 -8.41 -1.18
N ARG A 61 7.57 -7.30 -0.79
CA ARG A 61 7.71 -6.92 0.62
C ARG A 61 6.40 -6.47 1.25
N ASP A 62 5.58 -5.72 0.52
CA ASP A 62 4.24 -5.32 0.97
C ASP A 62 3.36 -6.55 1.25
N PHE A 63 3.30 -7.49 0.30
CA PHE A 63 2.50 -8.71 0.47
C PHE A 63 3.06 -9.62 1.56
N LYS A 64 4.39 -9.71 1.72
CA LYS A 64 5.01 -10.43 2.84
C LYS A 64 4.67 -9.81 4.20
N MET A 65 4.63 -8.48 4.30
CA MET A 65 4.19 -7.79 5.50
C MET A 65 2.71 -8.08 5.80
N LEU A 66 1.85 -8.05 4.78
CA LEU A 66 0.42 -8.37 4.90
C LEU A 66 0.20 -9.80 5.40
N GLU A 67 0.89 -10.79 4.82
CA GLU A 67 0.84 -12.18 5.27
C GLU A 67 1.29 -12.30 6.73
N GLY A 68 2.38 -11.65 7.10
CA GLY A 68 2.89 -11.64 8.47
C GLY A 68 1.95 -11.00 9.49
N HIS A 69 1.24 -9.93 9.10
CA HIS A 69 0.26 -9.24 9.94
C HIS A 69 -1.03 -10.05 10.09
N THR A 70 -1.57 -10.57 9.00
CA THR A 70 -2.85 -11.28 8.97
C THR A 70 -2.78 -12.70 9.54
N ARG A 71 -1.63 -13.39 9.44
CA ARG A 71 -1.42 -14.75 9.98
C ARG A 71 -2.52 -15.75 9.57
N ALA A 72 -2.88 -15.76 8.29
CA ALA A 72 -3.94 -16.60 7.70
C ALA A 72 -5.38 -16.30 8.17
N VAL A 73 -5.63 -15.13 8.78
CA VAL A 73 -7.00 -14.61 8.95
C VAL A 73 -7.63 -14.41 7.57
N SER A 74 -8.89 -14.83 7.41
CA SER A 74 -9.64 -14.63 6.18
C SER A 74 -9.67 -13.15 5.79
N LEU A 75 -9.31 -12.88 4.54
CA LEU A 75 -9.40 -11.54 3.98
C LEU A 75 -10.86 -11.11 3.88
N ARG A 76 -11.13 -9.85 4.22
CA ARG A 76 -12.49 -9.27 4.17
C ARG A 76 -12.76 -8.51 2.87
N TYR A 77 -11.70 -8.11 2.17
CA TYR A 77 -11.73 -7.27 0.98
C TYR A 77 -10.64 -7.72 0.00
N ASP A 78 -10.79 -7.33 -1.26
CA ASP A 78 -9.76 -7.54 -2.27
C ASP A 78 -8.53 -6.69 -1.98
N LEU A 79 -7.35 -7.30 -2.17
CA LEU A 79 -6.05 -6.66 -1.98
C LEU A 79 -5.52 -6.23 -3.35
N THR A 80 -5.43 -4.92 -3.59
CA THR A 80 -4.87 -4.38 -4.84
C THR A 80 -3.76 -3.39 -4.52
N LEU A 81 -2.61 -3.57 -5.18
CA LEU A 81 -1.46 -2.68 -5.12
C LEU A 81 -0.90 -2.49 -6.54
N VAL A 82 -0.70 -1.24 -6.93
CA VAL A 82 -0.04 -0.84 -8.17
C VAL A 82 1.18 0.00 -7.82
N VAL A 83 2.34 -0.41 -8.30
CA VAL A 83 3.61 0.32 -8.14
C VAL A 83 4.14 0.65 -9.52
N LEU A 84 4.28 1.94 -9.80
CA LEU A 84 4.78 2.45 -11.08
C LEU A 84 6.00 3.33 -10.85
N ARG A 85 7.07 3.05 -11.59
CA ARG A 85 8.31 3.84 -11.60
C ARG A 85 8.55 4.39 -13.00
N SER A 86 9.21 5.53 -13.02
CA SER A 86 9.68 6.23 -14.21
C SER A 86 10.92 5.64 -14.86
#